data_AF-A0A165DG83-F1
#
_entry.id   AF-A0A165DG83-F1
#
_cell.length_a   1.000
_cell.length_b   1.000
_cell.length_c   1.000
_cell.angle_alpha   90.00
_cell.angle_beta   90.00
_cell.angle_gamma   90.00
#
_symmetry.space_group_name_H-M   'P 1'
#
loop_
_entity.id
_entity.type
_entity.pdbx_description
1 polymer ?
#
loop_
_entity_poly.entity_id
_entity_poly.type
_entity_poly.pdbx_seq_one_letter_code
_entity_poly.pdbx_strand_id
1 'polypeptide(L)' 'MNVMLTRCQRGMVIVTNKRFLENGGKDTVMGEMTRYWMRRWGQLVWTDPYMIMNRFAELPGSAT' A
#
# COMPACT_ATOMS: atom_id res chain seq x y z
N MET A 1 -16.99 8.27 -1.84
CA MET A 1 -16.29 7.16 -2.52
C MET A 1 -15.10 7.73 -3.28
N ASN A 2 -13.87 7.25 -3.07
CA ASN A 2 -12.68 7.76 -3.77
C ASN A 2 -12.53 7.03 -5.12
N VAL A 3 -12.47 7.79 -6.22
CA VAL A 3 -12.40 7.24 -7.57
C VAL A 3 -11.08 6.48 -7.79
N MET A 4 -9.94 7.01 -7.34
CA MET A 4 -8.64 6.35 -7.54
C MET A 4 -8.61 4.95 -6.91
N LEU A 5 -9.19 4.82 -5.70
CA LEU A 5 -9.13 3.58 -4.91
C LEU A 5 -10.13 2.50 -5.37
N THR A 6 -11.01 2.81 -6.33
CA THR A 6 -12.10 1.92 -6.75
C THR A 6 -11.97 1.44 -8.20
N ARG A 7 -10.92 1.85 -8.93
CA ARG A 7 -10.72 1.45 -10.34
C ARG A 7 -10.07 0.07 -10.52
N CYS A 8 -9.32 -0.42 -9.53
CA CYS A 8 -8.56 -1.67 -9.67
C CYS A 8 -9.45 -2.89 -9.39
N GLN A 9 -9.45 -3.87 -10.30
CA GLN A 9 -10.29 -5.07 -10.20
C GLN A 9 -9.57 -6.29 -9.60
N ARG A 10 -8.25 -6.40 -9.78
CA ARG A 10 -7.45 -7.57 -9.35
C ARG A 10 -6.53 -7.29 -8.17
N GLY A 11 -6.04 -6.05 -8.07
CA GLY A 11 -5.07 -5.66 -7.07
C GLY A 11 -4.57 -4.24 -7.32
N MET A 12 -4.01 -3.61 -6.29
CA MET A 12 -3.54 -2.22 -6.34
C MET A 12 -2.19 -2.11 -5.64
N VAL A 13 -1.25 -1.41 -6.27
CA VAL A 13 0.02 -0.99 -5.67
C VAL A 13 -0.02 0.52 -5.54
N ILE A 14 0.28 1.03 -4.35
CA ILE A 14 0.30 2.47 -4.06
C ILE A 14 1.73 2.85 -3.70
N VAL A 15 2.33 3.71 -4.53
CA VAL A 15 3.64 4.30 -4.24
C VAL A 15 3.44 5.60 -3.49
N THR A 16 3.98 5.68 -2.27
CA THR A 16 3.82 6.84 -1.40
C THR A 16 4.97 6.94 -0.40
N ASN A 17 5.09 8.09 0.26
CA ASN A 17 6.06 8.29 1.32
C ASN A 17 5.49 7.82 2.67
N LYS A 18 6.11 6.80 3.27
CA LYS A 18 5.69 6.24 4.57
C LYS A 18 5.63 7.28 5.68
N ARG A 19 6.67 8.12 5.80
CA ARG A 19 6.71 9.18 6.83
C ARG A 19 5.61 10.21 6.64
N PHE A 20 5.23 10.52 5.40
CA PHE A 20 4.10 11.42 5.17
C PHE A 20 2.80 10.84 5.74
N LEU A 21 2.50 9.57 5.46
CA LEU A 21 1.27 8.92 5.95
C LEU A 21 1.28 8.66 7.46
N GLU A 22 2.44 8.57 8.10
CA GLU A 22 2.57 8.51 9.56
C GLU A 22 2.41 9.87 10.24
N ASN A 23 2.60 10.97 9.50
CA ASN A 23 2.59 12.34 10.03
C ASN A 23 1.49 13.19 9.37
N GLY A 24 1.86 14.13 8.50
CA GLY A 24 0.94 15.12 7.93
C GLY A 24 -0.21 14.53 7.09
N GLY A 25 -0.05 13.29 6.61
CA GLY A 25 -1.07 12.56 5.86
C GLY A 25 -1.91 11.59 6.70
N LYS A 26 -1.70 11.50 8.02
CA LYS A 26 -2.30 10.44 8.86
C LYS A 26 -3.82 10.43 8.87
N ASP A 27 -4.45 11.60 8.75
CA ASP A 27 -5.91 11.79 8.81
C ASP A 27 -6.53 11.79 7.40
N THR A 28 -5.72 11.58 6.35
CA THR A 28 -6.24 11.38 5.00
C THR A 28 -6.83 9.97 4.85
N VAL A 29 -7.64 9.76 3.81
CA VAL A 29 -8.14 8.41 3.45
C VAL A 29 -6.99 7.41 3.27
N MET A 30 -5.85 7.84 2.72
CA MET A 30 -4.66 6.99 2.59
C MET A 30 -4.05 6.65 3.95
N GLY A 31 -3.95 7.63 4.86
CA GLY A 31 -3.44 7.41 6.21
C GLY A 31 -4.30 6.45 7.04
N GLU A 32 -5.63 6.60 6.97
CA GLU A 32 -6.59 5.67 7.60
C GLU A 32 -6.49 4.27 6.99
N MET A 33 -6.41 4.17 5.67
CA MET A 33 -6.26 2.88 4.97
C MET A 33 -4.95 2.18 5.34
N THR A 34 -3.84 2.91 5.39
CA THR A 34 -2.55 2.39 5.87
C THR A 34 -2.68 1.87 7.30
N ARG A 35 -3.27 2.63 8.22
CA ARG A 35 -3.49 2.17 9.61
C ARG A 35 -4.36 0.92 9.69
N TYR A 36 -5.41 0.84 8.87
CA TYR A 36 -6.25 -0.35 8.79
C TYR A 36 -5.46 -1.60 8.38
N TRP A 37 -4.70 -1.52 7.28
CA TRP A 37 -3.92 -2.67 6.80
C TRP A 37 -2.74 -3.01 7.71
N MET A 38 -2.05 -2.01 8.26
CA MET A 38 -0.96 -2.22 9.22
C MET A 38 -1.44 -2.98 10.47
N ARG A 39 -2.66 -2.71 10.96
CA ARG A 39 -3.25 -3.49 12.06
C ARG A 39 -3.51 -4.94 11.70
N ARG A 40 -3.78 -5.24 10.42
CA ARG A 40 -4.14 -6.59 9.95
C ARG A 40 -2.94 -7.43 9.54
N TRP A 41 -1.95 -6.82 8.88
CA TRP A 41 -0.83 -7.51 8.24
C TRP A 41 0.56 -7.02 8.69
N GLY A 42 0.61 -6.04 9.61
CA GLY A 42 1.87 -5.54 10.14
C GLY A 42 2.75 -4.92 9.06
N GLN A 43 4.06 -5.17 9.13
CA GLN A 43 5.03 -4.58 8.21
C GLN A 43 4.94 -5.12 6.77
N LEU A 44 4.22 -6.23 6.54
CA LEU A 44 4.03 -6.81 5.19
C LEU A 44 3.27 -5.88 4.24
N VAL A 45 2.58 -4.86 4.76
CA VAL A 45 1.89 -3.83 3.98
C VAL A 45 2.87 -2.95 3.19
N TRP A 46 4.10 -2.81 3.68
CA TRP A 46 5.13 -2.00 3.03
C TRP A 46 6.13 -2.90 2.32
N THR A 47 6.43 -2.57 1.07
CA THR A 47 7.56 -3.15 0.34
C THR A 47 8.58 -2.08 0.03
N ASP A 48 9.85 -2.48 0.06
CA ASP A 48 10.94 -1.65 -0.43
C ASP A 48 10.94 -1.66 -1.98
N PRO A 49 11.22 -0.52 -2.66
CA PRO A 49 11.32 -0.48 -4.12
C PRO A 49 12.32 -1.49 -4.69
N TYR A 50 13.41 -1.77 -3.98
CA TYR A 50 14.42 -2.75 -4.39
C TYR A 50 13.84 -4.17 -4.48
N MET A 51 12.91 -4.53 -3.58
CA MET A 51 12.23 -5.83 -3.64
C MET A 51 11.36 -5.96 -4.90
N ILE A 52 10.77 -4.84 -5.35
CA ILE A 52 10.01 -4.81 -6.61
C ILE A 52 10.96 -4.95 -7.80
N MET A 53 12.07 -4.20 -7.82
CA MET A 53 13.04 -4.23 -8.92
C MET A 53 13.65 -5.62 -9.13
N ASN A 54 13.93 -6.34 -8.04
CA ASN A 54 14.49 -7.68 -8.09
C ASN A 54 13.43 -8.80 -8.18
N ARG A 55 12.14 -8.45 -8.34
CA ARG A 55 11.02 -9.39 -8.43
C ARG A 55 10.86 -10.31 -7.20
N PHE A 56 11.25 -9.83 -6.04
CA PHE A 56 11.08 -10.53 -4.76
C PHE A 56 9.83 -10.08 -3.99
N ALA A 57 9.23 -8.94 -4.38
CA ALA A 57 8.00 -8.46 -3.76
C ALA A 57 6.80 -9.34 -4.16
N GLU A 58 6.06 -9.83 -3.17
CA GLU A 58 4.77 -10.48 -3.37
C GLU A 58 3.72 -9.40 -3.67
N LEU A 59 3.35 -9.27 -4.95
CA LEU A 59 2.43 -8.23 -5.40
C LEU A 59 1.01 -8.80 -5.59
N PRO A 60 -0.04 -7.98 -5.41
CA PRO A 60 -1.41 -8.40 -5.68
C PRO A 60 -1.57 -8.95 -7.10
N GLY A 61 -1.95 -10.23 -7.21
CA GLY A 61 -2.15 -10.90 -8.51
C GLY A 61 -0.88 -11.40 -9.19
N SER A 62 0.27 -11.42 -8.52
CA SER A 62 1.52 -11.99 -9.07
C SER A 62 1.67 -13.50 -8.90
N ALA A 63 0.70 -14.18 -8.29
CA ALA A 63 0.68 -15.64 -8.23
C ALA A 63 0.36 -16.21 -9.63
N THR A 64 1.37 -16.83 -10.26
CA THR A 64 1.22 -17.83 -11.33
C THR A 64 1.06 -19.21 -10.74
#